data_AF-A0A7G6XQ74-F1
#
_entry.id   AF-A0A7G6XQ74-F1
#
_cell.length_a   1.000
_cell.length_b   1.000
_cell.length_c   1.000
_cell.angle_alpha   90.00
_cell.angle_beta   90.00
_cell.angle_gamma   90.00
#
_symmetry.space_group_name_H-M   'P 1'
#
loop_
_entity.id
_entity.type
_entity.pdbx_description
1 polymer ?
#
loop_
_entity_poly.entity_id
_entity_poly.type
_entity_poly.pdbx_seq_one_letter_code
_entity_poly.pdbx_strand_id
1 'polypeptide(L)'
;MTAVVGVVGLLAGGAAAPPGFTALREVDPSIRQDIRYAGERNFTGGVVDGYEEPECLLARPAAEALRRAQRVLLRRGYSLRVYDCYRPQRAVDRFVRWAGEEDGPQDMARKAEFYPRVERGRLIPDGYIAEKSGHSRGSTVDVTLVELSGREVDMGTAFDFFDPLSHTDDPRVTGAARANRQLLKRVLGGQGFVNLPEEWWHFTYKPEAYPDTYFDFPVAVAEVRP
;
A
#
# COMPACT_ATOMS: atom_id res chain seq x y z
N MET A 1 -10.46 21.98 51.88
CA MET A 1 -9.42 21.23 51.15
C MET A 1 -10.12 20.30 50.18
N THR A 2 -10.32 20.75 48.95
CA THR A 2 -10.98 19.98 47.89
C THR A 2 -9.89 19.48 46.97
N ALA A 3 -9.62 18.16 46.99
CA ALA A 3 -8.65 17.55 46.10
C ALA A 3 -9.33 17.30 44.75
N VAL A 4 -8.84 17.98 43.71
CA VAL A 4 -9.18 17.68 42.32
C VAL A 4 -8.32 16.49 41.90
N VAL A 5 -8.95 15.35 41.66
CA VAL A 5 -8.30 14.19 41.04
C VAL A 5 -8.22 14.46 39.54
N GLY A 6 -7.03 14.83 39.07
CA GLY A 6 -6.74 14.95 37.64
C GLY A 6 -6.64 13.56 37.02
N VAL A 7 -7.58 13.20 36.16
CA VAL A 7 -7.46 12.04 35.27
C VAL A 7 -6.44 12.41 34.19
N VAL A 8 -5.23 11.88 34.29
CA VAL A 8 -4.27 11.91 33.18
C VAL A 8 -4.68 10.82 32.20
N GLY A 9 -5.29 11.23 31.08
CA GLY A 9 -5.49 10.34 29.94
C GLY A 9 -4.13 10.00 29.32
N LEU A 10 -3.79 8.71 29.27
CA LEU A 10 -2.71 8.24 28.40
C LEU A 10 -3.17 8.43 26.95
N LEU A 11 -2.61 9.43 26.27
CA LEU A 11 -2.61 9.46 24.81
C LEU A 11 -1.62 8.38 24.34
N ALA A 12 -2.14 7.24 23.89
CA ALA A 12 -1.36 6.28 23.13
C ALA A 12 -1.11 6.84 21.71
N GLY A 13 -0.34 7.92 21.62
CA GLY A 13 0.20 8.42 20.36
C GLY A 13 1.43 7.60 19.99
N GLY A 14 1.44 7.02 18.79
CA GLY A 14 2.66 6.45 18.23
C GLY A 14 3.77 7.50 18.17
N ALA A 15 5.03 7.08 18.12
CA ALA A 15 6.14 8.00 17.89
C ALA A 15 5.88 8.84 16.62
N ALA A 16 6.26 10.12 16.61
CA ALA A 16 6.12 10.98 15.43
C ALA A 16 6.91 10.44 14.22
N ALA A 17 6.53 10.83 13.00
CA ALA A 17 7.28 10.43 11.82
C ALA A 17 8.75 10.87 11.91
N PRO A 18 9.71 10.01 11.48
CA PRO A 18 11.10 10.40 11.46
C PRO A 18 11.33 11.45 10.35
N PRO A 19 12.39 12.27 10.46
CA PRO A 19 12.82 13.14 9.37
C PRO A 19 13.00 12.36 8.07
N GLY A 20 12.66 12.96 6.93
CA GLY A 20 12.90 12.36 5.61
C GLY A 20 11.71 11.62 4.98
N PHE A 21 10.58 11.48 5.69
CA PHE A 21 9.29 11.20 5.04
C PHE A 21 8.71 12.46 4.37
N THR A 22 7.82 12.28 3.41
CA THR A 22 7.11 13.36 2.72
C THR A 22 5.78 12.83 2.17
N ALA A 23 4.80 13.70 2.04
CA ALA A 23 3.56 13.39 1.32
C ALA A 23 3.84 13.39 -0.18
N LEU A 24 3.44 12.33 -0.90
CA LEU A 24 3.72 12.19 -2.33
C LEU A 24 3.16 13.35 -3.16
N ARG A 25 2.00 13.90 -2.76
CA ARG A 25 1.38 15.05 -3.43
C ARG A 25 2.26 16.31 -3.44
N GLU A 26 3.13 16.48 -2.45
CA GLU A 26 4.07 17.61 -2.38
C GLU A 26 5.24 17.41 -3.34
N VAL A 27 5.59 16.16 -3.65
CA VAL A 27 6.68 15.82 -4.57
C VAL A 27 6.21 15.81 -6.03
N ASP A 28 5.03 15.24 -6.29
CA ASP A 28 4.38 15.23 -7.61
C ASP A 28 2.85 15.10 -7.47
N PRO A 29 2.09 16.21 -7.57
CA PRO A 29 0.64 16.18 -7.45
C PRO A 29 -0.07 15.56 -8.67
N SER A 30 0.66 15.21 -9.74
CA SER A 30 0.06 14.54 -10.91
C SER A 30 -0.14 13.04 -10.70
N ILE A 31 0.51 12.44 -9.69
CA ILE A 31 0.32 11.04 -9.32
C ILE A 31 -0.99 10.92 -8.57
N ARG A 32 -1.88 10.05 -9.06
CA ARG A 32 -3.20 9.86 -8.47
C ARG A 32 -3.10 9.00 -7.22
N GLN A 33 -3.94 9.29 -6.23
CA GLN A 33 -3.98 8.54 -4.97
C GLN A 33 -5.37 7.97 -4.77
N ASP A 34 -5.45 6.68 -4.47
CA ASP A 34 -6.66 5.94 -4.12
C ASP A 34 -6.30 5.04 -2.93
N ILE A 35 -5.98 5.67 -1.79
CA ILE A 35 -5.40 5.01 -0.62
C ILE A 35 -6.43 4.08 0.02
N ARG A 36 -6.38 2.79 -0.32
CA ARG A 36 -7.48 1.84 -0.07
C ARG A 36 -7.74 1.55 1.39
N TYR A 37 -6.71 1.63 2.21
CA TYR A 37 -6.79 1.38 3.65
C TYR A 37 -7.29 2.58 4.45
N ALA A 38 -7.38 3.76 3.84
CA ALA A 38 -8.07 4.94 4.40
C ALA A 38 -9.57 4.98 4.08
N GLY A 39 -10.13 3.89 3.52
CA GLY A 39 -11.56 3.76 3.21
C GLY A 39 -12.06 2.34 3.42
N GLU A 40 -13.30 2.04 3.01
CA GLU A 40 -13.94 0.73 3.28
C GLU A 40 -13.71 -0.31 2.17
N ARG A 41 -13.17 0.12 1.02
CA ARG A 41 -13.00 -0.70 -0.19
C ARG A 41 -11.65 -1.44 -0.18
N ASN A 42 -11.47 -2.25 0.85
CA ASN A 42 -10.35 -3.16 1.07
C ASN A 42 -10.84 -4.47 1.72
N PHE A 43 -9.95 -5.46 1.81
CA PHE A 43 -10.30 -6.81 2.30
C PHE A 43 -10.77 -6.85 3.76
N THR A 44 -10.37 -5.89 4.62
CA THR A 44 -10.83 -5.80 6.01
C THR A 44 -12.19 -5.14 6.17
N GLY A 45 -12.58 -4.33 5.17
CA GLY A 45 -13.90 -3.76 5.05
C GLY A 45 -14.19 -2.47 5.81
N GLY A 46 -13.18 -1.87 6.42
CA GLY A 46 -13.26 -0.56 7.05
C GLY A 46 -11.95 0.19 6.90
N VAL A 47 -11.92 1.42 7.43
CA VAL A 47 -10.66 2.16 7.60
C VAL A 47 -9.75 1.35 8.51
N VAL A 48 -8.52 1.14 8.06
CA VAL A 48 -7.53 0.33 8.76
C VAL A 48 -6.83 1.17 9.83
N ASP A 49 -6.59 0.59 10.99
CA ASP A 49 -5.91 1.23 12.12
C ASP A 49 -4.65 2.00 11.65
N GLY A 50 -4.55 3.29 11.97
CA GLY A 50 -3.42 4.15 11.59
C GLY A 50 -3.57 4.92 10.28
N TYR A 51 -4.56 4.61 9.44
CA TYR A 51 -4.88 5.44 8.26
C TYR A 51 -5.85 6.57 8.65
N GLU A 52 -5.30 7.71 9.07
CA GLU A 52 -6.10 8.88 9.48
C GLU A 52 -6.47 9.78 8.29
N GLU A 53 -5.66 9.79 7.25
CA GLU A 53 -5.89 10.52 6.00
C GLU A 53 -5.65 9.61 4.77
N PRO A 54 -6.35 9.85 3.64
CA PRO A 54 -6.14 9.13 2.39
C PRO A 54 -4.89 9.65 1.66
N GLU A 55 -3.73 9.45 2.27
CA GLU A 55 -2.46 10.04 1.87
C GLU A 55 -1.35 9.00 1.68
N CYS A 56 -0.61 9.12 0.58
CA CYS A 56 0.60 8.38 0.34
C CYS A 56 1.78 9.10 0.99
N LEU A 57 2.26 8.57 2.10
CA LEU A 57 3.52 8.99 2.73
C LEU A 57 4.65 8.06 2.30
N LEU A 58 5.82 8.60 1.99
CA LEU A 58 7.00 7.83 1.58
C LEU A 58 8.28 8.48 2.11
N ALA A 59 9.33 7.69 2.27
CA ALA A 59 10.69 8.21 2.31
C ALA A 59 10.95 9.00 1.02
N ARG A 60 11.51 10.21 1.15
CA ARG A 60 11.68 11.15 0.02
C ARG A 60 12.36 10.55 -1.22
N PRO A 61 13.40 9.71 -1.12
CA PRO A 61 14.01 9.08 -2.31
C PRO A 61 13.03 8.23 -3.13
N ALA A 62 12.13 7.49 -2.47
CA ALA A 62 11.11 6.68 -3.14
C ALA A 62 10.06 7.56 -3.83
N ALA A 63 9.61 8.64 -3.17
CA ALA A 63 8.67 9.61 -3.77
C ALA A 63 9.27 10.28 -5.02
N GLU A 64 10.56 10.66 -4.97
CA GLU A 64 11.25 11.24 -6.12
C GLU A 64 11.44 10.24 -7.27
N ALA A 65 11.62 8.96 -6.95
CA ALA A 65 11.68 7.89 -7.95
C ALA A 65 10.33 7.68 -8.64
N LEU A 66 9.22 7.71 -7.89
CA LEU A 66 7.87 7.69 -8.46
C LEU A 66 7.63 8.88 -9.39
N ARG A 67 8.04 10.09 -9.01
CA ARG A 67 7.97 11.28 -9.90
C ARG A 67 8.71 11.06 -11.23
N ARG A 68 9.87 10.40 -11.21
CA ARG A 68 10.60 10.09 -12.45
C ARG A 68 9.85 9.05 -13.29
N ALA A 69 9.28 8.01 -12.66
CA ALA A 69 8.47 7.00 -13.34
C ALA A 69 7.21 7.61 -13.96
N GLN A 70 6.52 8.49 -13.22
CA GLN A 70 5.37 9.25 -13.67
C GLN A 70 5.69 10.03 -14.95
N ARG A 71 6.80 10.77 -14.98
CA ARG A 71 7.25 11.49 -16.19
C ARG A 71 7.43 10.59 -17.40
N VAL A 72 7.93 9.36 -17.21
CA VAL A 72 8.08 8.37 -18.29
C VAL A 72 6.71 7.90 -18.80
N LEU A 73 5.78 7.63 -17.89
CA LEU A 73 4.44 7.13 -18.22
C LEU A 73 3.55 8.18 -18.88
N LEU A 74 3.65 9.44 -18.46
CA LEU A 74 2.90 10.54 -19.08
C LEU A 74 3.19 10.66 -20.58
N ARG A 75 4.45 10.47 -21.00
CA ARG A 75 4.84 10.45 -22.42
C ARG A 75 4.31 9.24 -23.20
N ARG A 76 3.81 8.23 -22.49
CA ARG A 76 3.23 6.99 -23.05
C ARG A 76 1.70 6.95 -22.95
N GLY A 77 1.06 8.04 -22.52
CA GLY A 77 -0.40 8.09 -22.38
C GLY A 77 -0.94 7.47 -21.08
N TYR A 78 -0.08 7.28 -20.07
CA TYR A 78 -0.46 6.72 -18.77
C TYR A 78 -0.11 7.66 -17.62
N SER A 79 -0.80 7.52 -16.50
CA SER A 79 -0.43 8.09 -15.20
C SER A 79 -0.34 6.95 -14.17
N LEU A 80 0.37 7.19 -13.08
CA LEU A 80 0.36 6.31 -11.92
C LEU A 80 -0.87 6.58 -11.04
N ARG A 81 -1.39 5.51 -10.44
CA ARG A 81 -2.31 5.57 -9.29
C ARG A 81 -1.75 4.69 -8.17
N VAL A 82 -1.52 5.26 -7.00
CA VAL A 82 -1.07 4.52 -5.81
C VAL A 82 -2.27 4.09 -4.95
N TYR A 83 -2.21 2.87 -4.45
CA TYR A 83 -3.21 2.26 -3.56
C TYR A 83 -2.75 2.21 -2.10
N ASP A 84 -1.44 2.06 -1.89
CA ASP A 84 -0.82 2.12 -0.56
C ASP A 84 0.66 2.53 -0.66
N CYS A 85 1.19 3.11 0.41
CA CYS A 85 2.57 3.59 0.52
C CYS A 85 3.14 3.23 1.89
N TYR A 86 3.55 4.19 2.71
CA TYR A 86 3.82 3.90 4.12
C TYR A 86 2.59 3.31 4.82
N ARG A 87 2.79 2.16 5.47
CA ARG A 87 1.79 1.43 6.26
C ARG A 87 2.26 1.33 7.70
N PRO A 88 1.58 1.95 8.67
CA PRO A 88 1.95 1.83 10.08
C PRO A 88 1.94 0.36 10.55
N GLN A 89 2.81 -0.02 11.47
CA GLN A 89 2.82 -1.40 12.01
C GLN A 89 1.46 -1.79 12.61
N ARG A 90 0.71 -0.88 13.24
CA ARG A 90 -0.64 -1.15 13.75
C ARG A 90 -1.64 -1.57 12.66
N ALA A 91 -1.45 -1.11 11.42
CA ALA A 91 -2.25 -1.55 10.27
C ALA A 91 -1.90 -2.99 9.88
N VAL A 92 -0.61 -3.34 9.93
CA VAL A 92 -0.15 -4.72 9.73
C VAL A 92 -0.72 -5.64 10.81
N ASP A 93 -0.65 -5.22 12.07
CA ASP A 93 -1.22 -5.96 13.19
C ASP A 93 -2.74 -6.13 13.05
N ARG A 94 -3.43 -5.12 12.51
CA ARG A 94 -4.85 -5.20 12.17
C ARG A 94 -5.13 -6.26 11.10
N PHE A 95 -4.29 -6.36 10.06
CA PHE A 95 -4.42 -7.40 9.04
C PHE A 95 -4.22 -8.80 9.60
N VAL A 96 -3.22 -8.97 10.47
CA VAL A 96 -2.96 -10.25 11.15
C VAL A 96 -4.14 -10.64 12.04
N ARG A 97 -4.66 -9.72 12.87
CA ARG A 97 -5.85 -9.97 13.70
C ARG A 97 -7.05 -10.37 12.84
N TRP A 98 -7.35 -9.60 11.79
CA TRP A 98 -8.47 -9.88 10.89
C TRP A 98 -8.35 -11.26 10.22
N ALA A 99 -7.15 -11.67 9.81
CA ALA A 99 -6.92 -12.98 9.19
C ALA A 99 -7.11 -14.15 10.16
N GLY A 100 -6.82 -13.94 11.46
CA GLY A 100 -6.93 -14.94 12.52
C GLY A 100 -8.33 -15.08 13.16
N GLU A 101 -9.30 -14.22 12.82
CA GLU A 101 -10.67 -14.29 13.35
C GLU A 101 -11.48 -15.43 12.72
N GLU A 102 -11.10 -16.70 12.89
CA GLU A 102 -11.71 -17.85 12.20
C GLU A 102 -13.24 -17.97 12.39
N ASP A 103 -13.76 -17.61 13.58
CA ASP A 103 -15.19 -17.66 13.93
C ASP A 103 -15.98 -16.36 13.66
N GLY A 104 -15.34 -15.33 13.11
CA GLY A 104 -15.99 -14.06 12.78
C GLY A 104 -16.93 -14.18 11.56
N PRO A 105 -17.95 -13.30 11.43
CA PRO A 105 -18.85 -13.31 10.27
C PRO A 105 -18.07 -13.30 8.95
N GLN A 106 -18.37 -14.25 8.07
CA GLN A 106 -17.77 -14.28 6.74
C GLN A 106 -18.49 -13.31 5.82
N ASP A 107 -17.80 -12.27 5.41
CA ASP A 107 -18.25 -11.42 4.33
C ASP A 107 -18.00 -12.10 2.98
N MET A 108 -19.01 -12.79 2.48
CA MET A 108 -18.93 -13.54 1.22
C MET A 108 -18.69 -12.65 0.00
N ALA A 109 -19.11 -11.38 0.04
CA ALA A 109 -18.84 -10.44 -1.05
C ALA A 109 -17.35 -10.08 -1.08
N ARG A 110 -16.76 -9.79 0.09
CA ARG A 110 -15.31 -9.53 0.20
C ARG A 110 -14.47 -10.76 -0.10
N LYS A 111 -14.90 -11.95 0.34
CA LYS A 111 -14.24 -13.21 -0.06
C LYS A 111 -14.23 -13.35 -1.57
N ALA A 112 -15.36 -13.14 -2.23
CA ALA A 112 -15.44 -13.23 -3.69
C ALA A 112 -14.56 -12.18 -4.42
N GLU A 113 -14.42 -10.98 -3.84
CA GLU A 113 -13.63 -9.90 -4.43
C GLU A 113 -12.12 -10.07 -4.21
N PHE A 114 -11.68 -10.38 -2.99
CA PHE A 114 -10.27 -10.30 -2.60
C PHE A 114 -9.59 -11.67 -2.49
N TYR A 115 -10.28 -12.73 -2.10
CA TYR A 115 -9.68 -14.05 -1.85
C TYR A 115 -10.62 -15.20 -2.22
N PRO A 116 -11.12 -15.27 -3.47
CA PRO A 116 -12.21 -16.17 -3.84
C PRO A 116 -11.85 -17.66 -3.76
N ARG A 117 -10.55 -17.98 -3.76
CA ARG A 117 -10.02 -19.35 -3.78
C ARG A 117 -9.13 -19.68 -2.58
N VAL A 118 -9.06 -18.77 -1.60
CA VAL A 118 -8.21 -18.91 -0.41
C VAL A 118 -9.09 -18.74 0.82
N GLU A 119 -8.92 -19.60 1.81
CA GLU A 119 -9.61 -19.42 3.09
C GLU A 119 -8.94 -18.31 3.90
N ARG A 120 -9.71 -17.52 4.67
CA ARG A 120 -9.14 -16.36 5.40
C ARG A 120 -7.97 -16.74 6.30
N GLY A 121 -8.08 -17.84 7.05
CA GLY A 121 -6.99 -18.35 7.91
C GLY A 121 -5.76 -18.85 7.14
N ARG A 122 -5.84 -18.99 5.81
CA ARG A 122 -4.71 -19.33 4.95
C ARG A 122 -3.90 -18.12 4.48
N LEU A 123 -4.42 -16.90 4.63
CA LEU A 123 -3.78 -15.70 4.09
C LEU A 123 -2.41 -15.40 4.70
N ILE A 124 -2.19 -15.71 5.98
CA ILE A 124 -0.87 -15.62 6.62
C ILE A 124 0.05 -16.77 6.19
N PRO A 125 -0.31 -18.07 6.37
CA PRO A 125 0.60 -19.17 6.03
C PRO A 125 0.92 -19.28 4.53
N ASP A 126 0.04 -18.79 3.65
CA ASP A 126 0.30 -18.73 2.20
C ASP A 126 1.08 -17.46 1.79
N GLY A 127 1.39 -16.57 2.72
CA GLY A 127 2.27 -15.42 2.51
C GLY A 127 1.62 -14.15 1.95
N TYR A 128 0.28 -14.10 1.84
CA TYR A 128 -0.44 -12.90 1.40
C TYR A 128 -0.48 -11.79 2.46
N ILE A 129 -0.46 -12.16 3.74
CA ILE A 129 -0.36 -11.23 4.87
C ILE A 129 0.91 -11.54 5.65
N ALA A 130 1.80 -10.54 5.74
CA ALA A 130 3.03 -10.64 6.51
C ALA A 130 2.88 -9.95 7.88
N GLU A 131 3.46 -10.52 8.93
CA GLU A 131 3.54 -9.88 10.26
C GLU A 131 4.46 -8.66 10.29
N LYS A 132 5.38 -8.58 9.33
CA LYS A 132 6.28 -7.45 9.10
C LYS A 132 6.28 -7.07 7.63
N SER A 133 5.78 -5.87 7.33
CA SER A 133 5.63 -5.38 5.95
C SER A 133 6.76 -4.45 5.54
N GLY A 134 7.21 -4.57 4.28
CA GLY A 134 8.12 -3.59 3.67
C GLY A 134 7.52 -2.17 3.60
N HIS A 135 6.20 -2.03 3.63
CA HIS A 135 5.52 -0.73 3.68
C HIS A 135 5.82 0.05 4.95
N SER A 136 5.97 -0.64 6.10
CA SER A 136 6.30 0.01 7.37
C SER A 136 7.71 0.59 7.41
N ARG A 137 8.53 0.34 6.38
CA ARG A 137 9.88 0.92 6.20
C ARG A 137 9.88 2.16 5.29
N GLY A 138 8.72 2.55 4.76
CA GLY A 138 8.51 3.81 4.02
C GLY A 138 9.04 3.88 2.60
N SER A 139 9.61 2.79 2.06
CA SER A 139 10.17 2.76 0.69
C SER A 139 9.38 1.87 -0.27
N THR A 140 8.23 1.35 0.17
CA THR A 140 7.39 0.41 -0.59
C THR A 140 6.09 1.08 -0.99
N VAL A 141 5.58 0.72 -2.17
CA VAL A 141 4.37 1.28 -2.77
C VAL A 141 3.59 0.18 -3.49
N ASP A 142 2.28 0.24 -3.34
CA ASP A 142 1.32 -0.51 -4.16
C ASP A 142 0.75 0.43 -5.22
N VAL A 143 0.93 0.11 -6.49
CA VAL A 143 0.72 1.07 -7.59
C VAL A 143 0.23 0.38 -8.86
N THR A 144 -0.58 1.10 -9.63
CA THR A 144 -1.07 0.69 -10.95
C THR A 144 -0.84 1.75 -12.02
N LEU A 145 -1.14 1.37 -13.27
CA LEU A 145 -1.29 2.25 -14.40
C LEU A 145 -2.76 2.66 -14.56
N VAL A 146 -2.97 3.89 -14.98
CA VAL A 146 -4.27 4.40 -15.40
C VAL A 146 -4.07 5.22 -16.67
N GLU A 147 -5.06 5.25 -17.55
CA GLU A 147 -5.02 6.13 -18.72
C GLU A 147 -5.04 7.60 -18.28
N LEU A 148 -4.57 8.51 -19.14
CA LEU A 148 -4.67 9.95 -18.85
C LEU A 148 -6.12 10.41 -18.62
N SER A 149 -7.10 9.74 -19.23
CA SER A 149 -8.53 9.95 -18.99
C SER A 149 -8.99 9.66 -17.56
N GLY A 150 -8.23 8.88 -16.78
CA GLY A 150 -8.65 8.38 -15.47
C GLY A 150 -9.13 6.93 -15.47
N ARG A 151 -9.34 6.35 -16.66
CA ARG A 151 -9.80 4.97 -16.82
C ARG A 151 -8.75 3.98 -16.32
N GLU A 152 -9.23 2.93 -15.65
CA GLU A 152 -8.38 1.85 -15.18
C GLU A 152 -7.80 1.06 -16.35
N VAL A 153 -6.55 0.67 -16.19
CA VAL A 153 -5.85 -0.21 -17.13
C VAL A 153 -6.02 -1.64 -16.61
N ASP A 154 -6.39 -2.55 -17.51
CA ASP A 154 -6.51 -3.97 -17.17
C ASP A 154 -5.14 -4.54 -16.78
N MET A 155 -5.06 -5.06 -15.55
CA MET A 155 -3.89 -5.73 -14.99
C MET A 155 -4.14 -7.23 -14.75
N GLY A 156 -5.28 -7.77 -15.21
CA GLY A 156 -5.65 -9.19 -15.09
C GLY A 156 -6.25 -9.59 -13.74
N THR A 157 -5.93 -8.86 -12.67
CA THR A 157 -6.55 -8.97 -11.34
C THR A 157 -6.67 -7.59 -10.71
N ALA A 158 -7.57 -7.44 -9.74
CA ALA A 158 -7.65 -6.23 -8.92
C ALA A 158 -6.45 -6.14 -7.94
N PHE A 159 -6.26 -4.97 -7.35
CA PHE A 159 -5.39 -4.79 -6.17
C PHE A 159 -5.91 -5.62 -4.98
N ASP A 160 -5.00 -6.14 -4.15
CA ASP A 160 -5.29 -7.04 -3.02
C ASP A 160 -6.04 -8.33 -3.41
N PHE A 161 -5.93 -8.76 -4.67
CA PHE A 161 -6.45 -10.05 -5.10
C PHE A 161 -5.50 -11.17 -4.64
N PHE A 162 -5.76 -11.74 -3.46
CA PHE A 162 -4.98 -12.80 -2.83
C PHE A 162 -5.16 -14.14 -3.56
N ASP A 163 -4.38 -14.28 -4.61
CA ASP A 163 -4.41 -15.44 -5.50
C ASP A 163 -3.11 -15.50 -6.33
N PRO A 164 -2.63 -16.69 -6.73
CA PRO A 164 -1.45 -16.78 -7.59
C PRO A 164 -1.59 -16.07 -8.95
N LEU A 165 -2.81 -15.79 -9.40
CA LEU A 165 -3.06 -14.97 -10.60
C LEU A 165 -2.55 -13.53 -10.46
N SER A 166 -2.33 -13.06 -9.23
CA SER A 166 -1.70 -11.76 -8.96
C SER A 166 -0.19 -11.77 -9.08
N HIS A 167 0.45 -12.95 -9.16
CA HIS A 167 1.89 -13.03 -9.40
C HIS A 167 2.24 -12.32 -10.71
N THR A 168 3.23 -11.43 -10.68
CA THR A 168 3.57 -10.53 -11.79
C THR A 168 3.81 -11.27 -13.09
N ASP A 169 4.46 -12.44 -12.99
CA ASP A 169 4.86 -13.25 -14.13
C ASP A 169 4.00 -14.51 -14.34
N ASP A 170 2.81 -14.61 -13.72
CA ASP A 170 1.88 -15.74 -13.92
C ASP A 170 1.56 -15.95 -15.42
N PRO A 171 1.73 -17.17 -15.96
CA PRO A 171 1.55 -17.44 -17.39
C PRO A 171 0.09 -17.44 -17.85
N ARG A 172 -0.87 -17.51 -16.92
CA ARG A 172 -2.32 -17.44 -17.23
C ARG A 172 -2.75 -16.01 -17.55
N VAL A 173 -2.01 -15.00 -17.06
CA VAL A 173 -2.22 -13.59 -17.43
C VAL A 173 -1.48 -13.31 -18.72
N THR A 174 -2.25 -13.08 -19.79
CA THR A 174 -1.75 -12.91 -21.17
C THR A 174 -2.23 -11.58 -21.78
N GLY A 175 -1.86 -11.30 -23.03
CA GLY A 175 -2.39 -10.17 -23.79
C GLY A 175 -2.10 -8.80 -23.17
N ALA A 176 -3.10 -7.92 -23.18
CA ALA A 176 -2.99 -6.55 -22.69
C ALA A 176 -2.60 -6.49 -21.20
N ALA A 177 -3.26 -7.28 -20.34
CA ALA A 177 -2.95 -7.35 -18.92
C ALA A 177 -1.48 -7.69 -18.66
N ARG A 178 -0.92 -8.69 -19.36
CA ARG A 178 0.51 -9.02 -19.25
C ARG A 178 1.39 -7.87 -19.72
N ALA A 179 1.07 -7.26 -20.86
CA ALA A 179 1.83 -6.13 -21.39
C ALA A 179 1.84 -4.94 -20.40
N ASN A 180 0.73 -4.68 -19.73
CA ASN A 180 0.57 -3.61 -18.74
C ASN A 180 1.38 -3.88 -17.46
N ARG A 181 1.30 -5.10 -16.89
CA ARG A 181 2.16 -5.51 -15.76
C ARG A 181 3.64 -5.33 -16.08
N GLN A 182 4.06 -5.77 -17.28
CA GLN A 182 5.44 -5.67 -17.71
C GLN A 182 5.87 -4.23 -18.02
N LEU A 183 4.97 -3.38 -18.52
CA LEU A 183 5.22 -1.94 -18.68
C LEU A 183 5.47 -1.28 -17.32
N LEU A 184 4.59 -1.52 -16.34
CA LEU A 184 4.74 -1.01 -14.98
C LEU A 184 6.06 -1.48 -14.37
N LYS A 185 6.32 -2.79 -14.38
CA LYS A 185 7.55 -3.41 -13.86
C LYS A 185 8.81 -2.80 -14.47
N ARG A 186 8.87 -2.67 -15.81
CA ARG A 186 10.04 -2.10 -16.50
C ARG A 186 10.24 -0.62 -16.18
N VAL A 187 9.17 0.18 -16.12
CA VAL A 187 9.30 1.62 -15.86
C VAL A 187 9.75 1.88 -14.43
N LEU A 188 9.10 1.25 -13.45
CA LEU A 188 9.50 1.37 -12.05
C LEU A 188 10.89 0.79 -11.81
N GLY A 189 11.19 -0.36 -12.41
CA GLY A 189 12.53 -0.96 -12.39
C GLY A 189 13.62 -0.02 -12.90
N GLY A 190 13.37 0.67 -14.01
CA GLY A 190 14.28 1.69 -14.54
C GLY A 190 14.48 2.91 -13.64
N GLN A 191 13.67 3.07 -12.58
CA GLN A 191 13.79 4.13 -11.57
C GLN A 191 14.30 3.64 -10.22
N GLY A 192 14.70 2.36 -10.09
CA GLY A 192 15.26 1.80 -8.87
C GLY A 192 14.29 1.01 -8.00
N PHE A 193 13.07 0.73 -8.48
CA PHE A 193 12.13 -0.13 -7.76
C PHE A 193 12.35 -1.61 -8.08
N VAL A 194 12.16 -2.46 -7.09
CA VAL A 194 12.15 -3.92 -7.23
C VAL A 194 10.73 -4.42 -6.97
N ASN A 195 10.18 -5.17 -7.92
CA ASN A 195 8.85 -5.79 -7.79
C ASN A 195 8.92 -7.04 -6.90
N LEU A 196 7.88 -7.23 -6.07
CA LEU A 196 7.62 -8.52 -5.43
C LEU A 196 6.98 -9.47 -6.46
N PRO A 197 7.56 -10.65 -6.75
CA PRO A 197 7.03 -11.56 -7.78
C PRO A 197 5.59 -12.00 -7.56
N GLU A 198 5.16 -12.10 -6.30
CA GLU A 198 3.83 -12.57 -5.88
C GLU A 198 2.73 -11.51 -6.08
N GLU A 199 3.09 -10.23 -6.22
CA GLU A 199 2.13 -9.12 -6.31
C GLU A 199 2.51 -8.14 -7.42
N TRP A 200 1.71 -8.08 -8.50
CA TRP A 200 2.00 -7.22 -9.65
C TRP A 200 2.04 -5.73 -9.34
N TRP A 201 1.36 -5.30 -8.28
CA TRP A 201 1.25 -3.91 -7.85
C TRP A 201 2.35 -3.48 -6.88
N HIS A 202 3.08 -4.42 -6.26
CA HIS A 202 3.96 -4.16 -5.12
C HIS A 202 5.41 -3.91 -5.53
N PHE A 203 5.96 -2.79 -5.08
CA PHE A 203 7.31 -2.36 -5.43
C PHE A 203 8.04 -1.71 -4.25
N THR A 204 9.28 -2.11 -4.00
CA THR A 204 10.17 -1.46 -3.02
C THR A 204 11.29 -0.71 -3.72
N TYR A 205 11.47 0.58 -3.42
CA TYR A 205 12.59 1.37 -3.90
C TYR A 205 13.91 0.89 -3.26
N LYS A 206 14.96 0.75 -4.06
CA LYS A 206 16.30 0.37 -3.60
C LYS A 206 17.34 1.42 -4.00
N PRO A 207 18.25 1.81 -3.08
CA PRO A 207 18.32 1.39 -1.68
C PRO A 207 17.18 1.99 -0.84
N GLU A 208 16.70 1.23 0.15
CA GLU A 208 15.72 1.74 1.12
C GLU A 208 16.40 2.71 2.08
N ALA A 209 15.70 3.78 2.48
CA ALA A 209 16.22 4.72 3.46
C ALA A 209 16.30 4.10 4.87
N TYR A 210 15.38 3.19 5.19
CA TYR A 210 15.19 2.61 6.52
C TYR A 210 15.02 1.08 6.46
N PRO A 211 16.03 0.31 5.98
CA PRO A 211 15.87 -1.12 5.72
C PRO A 211 15.57 -1.95 6.97
N ASP A 212 15.93 -1.49 8.16
CA ASP A 212 15.79 -2.26 9.41
C ASP A 212 14.75 -1.68 10.39
N THR A 213 14.03 -0.62 9.99
CA THR A 213 13.11 0.11 10.88
C THR A 213 11.67 0.06 10.40
N TYR A 214 10.81 -0.55 11.21
CA TYR A 214 9.36 -0.63 10.98
C TYR A 214 8.68 0.45 11.82
N PHE A 215 8.10 1.44 11.17
CA PHE A 215 7.48 2.59 11.82
C PHE A 215 6.00 2.35 12.15
N ASP A 216 5.47 3.13 13.10
CA ASP A 216 4.08 3.06 13.56
C ASP A 216 3.47 4.45 13.85
N PHE A 217 3.96 5.51 13.20
CA PHE A 217 3.27 6.81 13.22
C PHE A 217 2.01 6.76 12.32
N PRO A 218 0.95 7.52 12.59
CA PRO A 218 -0.24 7.55 11.73
C PRO A 218 0.04 8.06 10.31
N VAL A 219 -0.77 7.62 9.35
CA VAL A 219 -0.81 8.21 8.00
C VAL A 219 -1.61 9.52 8.07
N ALA A 220 -0.91 10.62 8.33
CA ALA A 220 -1.44 11.97 8.30
C ALA A 220 -0.38 12.95 7.78
N VAL A 221 -0.76 13.94 6.96
CA VAL A 221 0.19 14.93 6.42
C VAL A 221 0.87 15.72 7.53
N ALA A 222 0.17 15.98 8.64
CA ALA A 222 0.73 16.68 9.79
C ALA A 222 1.98 16.00 10.38
N GLU A 223 2.10 14.68 10.24
CA GLU A 223 3.24 13.91 10.74
C GLU A 223 4.53 14.17 9.95
N VAL A 224 4.42 14.54 8.68
CA VAL A 224 5.57 14.68 7.76
C VAL A 224 5.82 16.12 7.33
N ARG A 225 5.10 17.08 7.93
CA ARG A 225 5.36 18.50 7.71
C ARG A 225 6.67 18.89 8.39
N PRO A 226 7.52 19.69 7.72
CA PRO A 226 8.75 20.22 8.30
C PRO A 226 8.47 21.21 9.43
#